data_AF-A0A0R3QPP8-F1
#
_entry.id   AF-A0A0R3QPP8-F1
#
_cell.length_a   1.000
_cell.length_b   1.000
_cell.length_c   1.000
_cell.angle_alpha   90.00
_cell.angle_beta   90.00
_cell.angle_gamma   90.00
#
_symmetry.space_group_name_H-M   'P 1'
#
loop_
_entity.id
_entity.type
_entity.pdbx_description
1 polymer ?
#
loop_
_entity_poly.entity_id
_entity_poly.type
_entity_poly.pdbx_seq_one_letter_code
_entity_poly.pdbx_strand_id
1 'polypeptide(L)'
;MSPNVLNFVCKFYICSLYLPSKSGKQINKKEPSSGIGEQMVRFASIIGSIFEIANNQHSDSTAYSILLEEAVSCAVQCSHVLYPSSAIFLDRLSFLMSAPNREWSLIALLSALLNQEYVLPTLLGSERSFAQFPILLTKMNEQMGKKRISANQYRLVSLQNVFRFLFEMAFTSATSVQNESRLRLRTVAHSLIIAIARELVTSKDTIGDGPPILQTPNRFRRTAAHASWDVSNGACDAIALSVDVTGITLHGVGVYCAHHDQEQSFVCEVLLNGGDAAHEQWNVLEKVVGTLANKFEPCQREVCLLRLTKVIKLQPGCTYAIRLQINGGKTFCGEGNSSKVKLLFETQK
;
A
#
# COMPACT_ATOMS: atom_id res chain seq x y z
N MET A 1 6.99 8.41 -40.89
CA MET A 1 7.70 7.48 -40.00
C MET A 1 6.70 6.44 -39.53
N SER A 2 6.97 5.15 -39.71
CA SER A 2 6.08 4.10 -39.19
C SER A 2 6.02 4.16 -37.65
N PRO A 3 4.84 4.06 -37.02
CA PRO A 3 4.66 4.17 -35.57
C PRO A 3 5.64 3.29 -34.75
N ASN A 4 5.97 2.10 -35.27
CA ASN A 4 6.90 1.15 -34.65
C ASN A 4 8.34 1.66 -34.46
N VAL A 5 8.78 2.67 -35.23
CA VAL A 5 10.17 3.15 -35.18
C VAL A 5 10.38 4.11 -34.01
N LEU A 6 9.38 4.92 -33.65
CA LEU A 6 9.52 5.89 -32.55
C LEU A 6 9.59 5.19 -31.19
N ASN A 7 8.71 4.22 -30.94
CA ASN A 7 8.73 3.42 -29.71
C ASN A 7 10.05 2.64 -29.59
N PHE A 8 10.49 1.98 -30.66
CA PHE A 8 11.75 1.24 -30.65
C PHE A 8 12.96 2.13 -30.35
N VAL A 9 13.07 3.29 -31.01
CA VAL A 9 14.23 4.19 -30.86
C VAL A 9 14.23 4.89 -29.50
N CYS A 10 13.10 5.45 -29.05
CA CYS A 10 13.01 6.09 -27.75
C CYS A 10 13.22 5.08 -26.62
N LYS A 11 12.61 3.90 -26.71
CA LYS A 11 12.83 2.79 -25.76
C LYS A 11 14.31 2.41 -25.71
N PHE A 12 14.90 2.09 -26.86
CA PHE A 12 16.27 1.60 -26.90
C PHE A 12 17.23 2.64 -26.32
N TYR A 13 17.06 3.92 -26.68
CA TYR A 13 17.95 4.98 -26.22
C TYR A 13 17.77 5.30 -24.74
N ILE A 14 16.53 5.48 -24.27
CA ILE A 14 16.25 5.83 -22.86
C ILE A 14 16.57 4.66 -21.94
N CYS A 15 16.13 3.43 -22.26
CA CYS A 15 16.44 2.25 -21.46
C CYS A 15 17.92 1.87 -21.47
N SER A 16 18.69 2.24 -22.52
CA SER A 16 20.14 2.04 -22.54
C SER A 16 20.89 3.05 -21.68
N LEU A 17 20.37 4.28 -21.56
CA LEU A 17 20.97 5.34 -20.73
C LEU A 17 20.58 5.21 -19.25
N TYR A 18 19.33 4.86 -18.97
CA TYR A 18 18.78 4.67 -17.64
C TYR A 18 18.30 3.22 -17.47
N LEU A 19 19.22 2.26 -17.33
CA LEU A 19 18.81 0.86 -17.13
C LEU A 19 18.07 0.69 -15.79
N PRO A 20 16.86 0.11 -15.77
CA PRO A 20 16.23 -0.32 -14.54
C PRO A 20 17.04 -1.48 -13.94
N SER A 21 17.43 -1.37 -12.67
CA SER A 21 18.14 -2.42 -11.95
C SER A 21 17.21 -3.60 -11.65
N LYS A 22 17.01 -4.50 -12.62
CA LYS A 22 16.18 -5.71 -12.46
C LYS A 22 16.80 -6.81 -11.59
N SER A 23 18.02 -6.61 -11.09
CA SER A 23 18.68 -7.54 -10.19
C SER A 23 19.33 -6.73 -9.08
N GLY A 24 19.18 -7.11 -7.82
CA GLY A 24 19.82 -6.48 -6.65
C GLY A 24 21.36 -6.44 -6.66
N LYS A 25 22.00 -6.67 -7.81
CA LYS A 25 23.39 -6.30 -8.07
C LYS A 25 23.40 -4.82 -8.47
N GLN A 26 23.83 -3.96 -7.54
CA GLN A 26 24.27 -2.60 -7.87
C GLN A 26 25.39 -2.70 -8.90
N ILE A 27 25.04 -2.59 -10.18
CA ILE A 27 26.02 -2.27 -11.20
C ILE A 27 26.27 -0.78 -11.00
N ASN A 28 27.48 -0.41 -10.57
CA ASN A 28 27.99 0.96 -10.51
C ASN A 28 28.01 1.59 -11.92
N LYS A 29 26.83 1.87 -12.49
CA LYS A 29 26.69 2.66 -13.70
C LYS A 29 26.43 4.09 -13.30
N LYS A 30 27.38 4.94 -13.68
CA LYS A 30 27.36 6.38 -13.47
C LYS A 30 26.11 6.96 -14.13
N GLU A 31 25.32 7.70 -13.37
CA GLU A 31 24.16 8.41 -13.86
C GLU A 31 24.54 9.28 -15.09
N PRO A 32 23.66 9.40 -16.10
CA PRO A 32 23.87 10.28 -17.24
C PRO A 32 24.11 11.75 -16.84
N SER A 33 24.73 12.53 -17.73
CA SER A 33 25.08 13.92 -17.45
C SER A 33 23.83 14.81 -17.21
N SER A 34 24.02 15.94 -16.52
CA SER A 34 22.94 16.91 -16.28
C SER A 34 22.26 17.39 -17.56
N GLY A 35 22.97 17.45 -18.69
CA GLY A 35 22.39 17.81 -19.98
C GLY A 35 21.39 16.76 -20.49
N ILE A 36 21.68 15.48 -20.28
CA ILE A 36 20.75 14.38 -20.59
C ILE A 36 19.54 14.43 -19.65
N GLY A 37 19.76 14.72 -18.36
CA GLY A 37 18.68 14.96 -17.40
C GLY A 37 17.70 16.05 -17.86
N GLU A 38 18.20 17.16 -18.38
CA GLU A 38 17.36 18.23 -18.93
C GLU A 38 16.56 17.78 -20.16
N GLN A 39 17.15 16.96 -21.04
CA GLN A 39 16.40 16.39 -22.16
C GLN A 39 15.29 15.43 -21.69
N MET A 40 15.49 14.70 -20.60
CA MET A 40 14.46 13.82 -20.04
C MET A 40 13.29 14.62 -19.44
N VAL A 41 13.58 15.76 -18.79
CA VAL A 41 12.57 16.73 -18.33
C VAL A 41 11.73 17.25 -19.51
N ARG A 42 12.38 17.63 -20.62
CA ARG A 42 11.70 18.04 -21.85
C ARG A 42 10.86 16.92 -22.45
N PHE A 43 11.40 15.71 -22.49
CA PHE A 43 10.69 14.52 -22.96
C PHE A 43 9.42 14.26 -22.14
N ALA A 44 9.49 14.32 -20.81
CA ALA A 44 8.34 14.20 -19.93
C ALA A 44 7.27 15.27 -20.22
N SER A 45 7.69 16.52 -20.47
CA SER A 45 6.79 17.60 -20.87
C SER A 45 6.10 17.31 -22.20
N ILE A 46 6.84 16.84 -23.20
CA ILE A 46 6.30 16.54 -24.54
C ILE A 46 5.25 15.43 -24.45
N ILE A 47 5.55 14.34 -23.74
CA ILE A 47 4.59 13.24 -23.51
C ILE A 47 3.33 13.76 -22.81
N GLY A 48 3.49 14.61 -21.79
CA GLY A 48 2.38 15.26 -21.10
C GLY A 48 1.51 16.10 -22.05
N SER A 49 2.12 16.92 -22.90
CA SER A 49 1.41 17.75 -23.88
C SER A 49 0.69 16.92 -24.95
N ILE A 50 1.26 15.80 -25.39
CA ILE A 50 0.59 14.88 -26.32
C ILE A 50 -0.72 14.40 -25.72
N PHE A 51 -0.72 13.94 -24.47
CA PHE A 51 -1.94 13.47 -23.82
C PHE A 51 -2.93 14.60 -23.52
N GLU A 52 -2.45 15.79 -23.16
CA GLU A 52 -3.31 16.95 -22.93
C GLU A 52 -4.04 17.39 -24.21
N ILE A 53 -3.32 17.51 -25.33
CA ILE A 53 -3.91 17.76 -26.64
C ILE A 53 -4.91 16.65 -26.96
N ALA A 54 -4.54 15.40 -26.66
CA ALA A 54 -5.38 14.27 -26.99
C ALA A 54 -6.70 14.20 -26.21
N ASN A 55 -6.68 14.64 -24.94
CA ASN A 55 -7.88 14.70 -24.12
C ASN A 55 -8.83 15.85 -24.54
N ASN A 56 -8.31 16.87 -25.23
CA ASN A 56 -9.10 18.00 -25.72
C ASN A 56 -9.62 17.80 -27.15
N GLN A 57 -9.08 16.83 -27.90
CA GLN A 57 -9.48 16.53 -29.28
C GLN A 57 -10.24 15.21 -29.36
N HIS A 58 -11.47 15.28 -29.89
CA HIS A 58 -12.22 14.09 -30.28
C HIS A 58 -11.99 13.83 -31.77
N SER A 59 -11.04 12.94 -32.09
CA SER A 59 -10.79 12.48 -33.46
C SER A 59 -10.99 10.97 -33.52
N ASP A 60 -11.95 10.53 -34.34
CA ASP A 60 -12.24 9.10 -34.56
C ASP A 60 -11.32 8.45 -35.61
N SER A 61 -10.17 9.08 -35.91
CA SER A 61 -9.21 8.54 -36.86
C SER A 61 -8.47 7.33 -36.27
N THR A 62 -8.47 6.20 -36.98
CA THR A 62 -7.70 5.01 -36.58
C THR A 62 -6.21 5.32 -36.42
N ALA A 63 -5.65 6.21 -37.24
CA ALA A 63 -4.26 6.63 -37.14
C ALA A 63 -3.96 7.40 -35.85
N TYR A 64 -4.94 8.15 -35.35
CA TYR A 64 -4.85 8.90 -34.10
C TYR A 64 -4.85 7.97 -32.89
N SER A 65 -5.75 6.97 -32.86
CA SER A 65 -5.77 5.93 -31.82
C SER A 65 -4.45 5.15 -31.75
N ILE A 66 -3.90 4.73 -32.90
CA ILE A 66 -2.60 4.04 -32.96
C ILE A 66 -1.47 4.91 -32.39
N LEU A 67 -1.45 6.20 -32.72
CA LEU A 67 -0.42 7.11 -32.22
C LEU A 67 -0.51 7.29 -30.69
N LEU A 68 -1.72 7.34 -30.14
CA LEU A 68 -1.93 7.44 -28.69
C LEU A 68 -1.51 6.17 -27.96
N GLU A 69 -1.78 5.01 -28.54
CA GLU A 69 -1.31 3.73 -28.00
C GLU A 69 0.22 3.64 -27.94
N GLU A 70 0.89 4.08 -28.99
CA GLU A 70 2.36 4.15 -29.00
C GLU A 70 2.89 5.16 -27.97
N ALA A 71 2.22 6.30 -27.80
CA ALA A 71 2.58 7.29 -26.78
C ALA A 71 2.39 6.74 -25.36
N VAL A 72 1.28 6.04 -25.08
CA VAL A 72 1.05 5.34 -23.81
C VAL A 72 2.12 4.26 -23.59
N SER A 73 2.38 3.41 -24.57
CA SER A 73 3.42 2.37 -24.49
C SER A 73 4.79 2.99 -24.20
N CYS A 74 5.14 4.08 -24.87
CA CYS A 74 6.40 4.78 -24.67
C CYS A 74 6.50 5.32 -23.23
N ALA A 75 5.44 5.95 -22.72
CA ALA A 75 5.38 6.46 -21.35
C ALA A 75 5.52 5.34 -20.30
N VAL A 76 4.83 4.21 -20.49
CA VAL A 76 4.89 3.04 -19.59
C VAL A 76 6.31 2.48 -19.53
N GLN A 77 6.95 2.31 -20.70
CA GLN A 77 8.31 1.75 -20.78
C GLN A 77 9.37 2.71 -20.21
N CYS A 78 9.17 4.02 -20.35
CA CYS A 78 10.05 5.05 -19.81
C CYS A 78 9.67 5.50 -18.39
N SER A 79 8.75 4.80 -17.72
CA SER A 79 8.19 5.21 -16.42
C SER A 79 9.23 5.42 -15.32
N HIS A 80 10.31 4.65 -15.30
CA HIS A 80 11.43 4.80 -14.35
C HIS A 80 12.21 6.12 -14.50
N VAL A 81 12.12 6.79 -15.65
CA VAL A 81 12.72 8.11 -15.91
C VAL A 81 11.68 9.22 -15.76
N LEU A 82 10.44 8.96 -16.20
CA LEU A 82 9.33 9.91 -16.09
C LEU A 82 8.89 10.12 -14.63
N TYR A 83 8.96 9.06 -13.84
CA TYR A 83 8.59 9.02 -12.43
C TYR A 83 9.76 8.40 -11.65
N PRO A 84 10.85 9.15 -11.42
CA PRO A 84 12.05 8.60 -10.79
C PRO A 84 11.93 8.42 -9.27
N SER A 85 10.80 8.79 -8.66
CA SER A 85 10.50 8.56 -7.24
C SER A 85 9.02 8.35 -7.00
N SER A 86 8.69 7.74 -5.85
CA SER A 86 7.31 7.55 -5.41
C SER A 86 6.60 8.89 -5.21
N ALA A 87 7.32 9.89 -4.69
CA ALA A 87 6.79 11.23 -4.48
C ALA A 87 6.36 11.92 -5.78
N ILE A 88 7.18 11.84 -6.85
CA ILE A 88 6.83 12.41 -8.16
C ILE A 88 5.64 11.67 -8.78
N PHE A 89 5.61 10.34 -8.65
CA PHE A 89 4.49 9.53 -9.11
C PHE A 89 3.18 9.94 -8.41
N LEU A 90 3.20 10.01 -7.08
CA LEU A 90 2.05 10.34 -6.25
C LEU A 90 1.58 11.78 -6.47
N ASP A 91 2.49 12.74 -6.65
CA ASP A 91 2.10 14.11 -6.99
C ASP A 91 1.38 14.17 -8.34
N ARG A 92 1.91 13.46 -9.35
CA ARG A 92 1.25 13.37 -10.66
C ARG A 92 -0.10 12.68 -10.57
N LEU A 93 -0.22 11.61 -9.78
CA LEU A 93 -1.48 10.93 -9.53
C LEU A 93 -2.48 11.87 -8.86
N SER A 94 -2.07 12.61 -7.83
CA SER A 94 -2.91 13.58 -7.13
C SER A 94 -3.43 14.65 -8.09
N PHE A 95 -2.56 15.21 -8.93
CA PHE A 95 -2.95 16.21 -9.93
C PHE A 95 -3.99 15.65 -10.90
N LEU A 96 -3.74 14.46 -11.46
CA LEU A 96 -4.66 13.84 -12.40
C LEU A 96 -5.98 13.45 -11.73
N MET A 97 -5.99 12.96 -10.49
CA MET A 97 -7.22 12.64 -9.75
C MET A 97 -8.13 13.87 -9.51
N SER A 98 -7.63 15.08 -9.68
CA SER A 98 -8.42 16.32 -9.59
C SER A 98 -8.61 17.06 -10.93
N ALA A 99 -7.89 16.69 -11.99
CA ALA A 99 -7.95 17.39 -13.27
C ALA A 99 -9.18 17.00 -14.13
N PRO A 100 -9.79 17.94 -14.87
CA PRO A 100 -10.69 17.60 -15.98
C PRO A 100 -9.89 17.04 -17.17
N ASN A 101 -10.54 16.37 -18.13
CA ASN A 101 -9.95 15.91 -19.40
C ASN A 101 -8.57 15.23 -19.24
N ARG A 102 -8.57 14.08 -18.56
CA ARG A 102 -7.37 13.43 -18.01
C ARG A 102 -7.15 11.99 -18.45
N GLU A 103 -8.00 11.47 -19.31
CA GLU A 103 -8.17 10.03 -19.54
C GLU A 103 -6.87 9.39 -20.04
N TRP A 104 -6.23 9.93 -21.09
CA TRP A 104 -4.97 9.39 -21.62
C TRP A 104 -3.79 9.53 -20.67
N SER A 105 -3.72 10.65 -19.95
CA SER A 105 -2.69 10.89 -18.93
C SER A 105 -2.81 9.88 -17.78
N LEU A 106 -4.03 9.57 -17.35
CA LEU A 106 -4.29 8.55 -16.34
C LEU A 106 -3.98 7.15 -16.85
N ILE A 107 -4.39 6.81 -18.08
CA ILE A 107 -4.08 5.51 -18.69
C ILE A 107 -2.57 5.27 -18.67
N ALA A 108 -1.78 6.25 -19.12
CA ALA A 108 -0.32 6.15 -19.11
C ALA A 108 0.26 5.99 -17.69
N LEU A 109 -0.17 6.82 -16.73
CA LEU A 109 0.34 6.78 -15.35
C LEU A 109 -0.04 5.48 -14.63
N LEU A 110 -1.29 5.04 -14.74
CA LEU A 110 -1.79 3.83 -14.10
C LEU A 110 -1.22 2.57 -14.75
N SER A 111 -1.02 2.57 -16.06
CA SER A 111 -0.33 1.47 -16.76
C SER A 111 1.15 1.42 -16.40
N ALA A 112 1.80 2.58 -16.19
CA ALA A 112 3.17 2.66 -15.70
C ALA A 112 3.32 2.05 -14.30
N LEU A 113 2.33 2.26 -13.42
CA LEU A 113 2.26 1.63 -12.10
C LEU A 113 2.08 0.12 -12.19
N LEU A 114 1.16 -0.34 -13.05
CA LEU A 114 0.89 -1.77 -13.25
C LEU A 114 2.12 -2.53 -13.79
N ASN A 115 3.01 -1.84 -14.50
CA ASN A 115 4.26 -2.38 -15.02
C ASN A 115 5.41 -2.38 -13.99
N GLN A 116 5.22 -1.84 -12.79
CA GLN A 116 6.22 -1.90 -11.72
C GLN A 116 6.29 -3.30 -11.09
N GLU A 117 7.44 -3.61 -10.47
CA GLU A 117 7.59 -4.84 -9.70
C GLU A 117 6.71 -4.85 -8.45
N TYR A 118 6.53 -3.69 -7.81
CA TYR A 118 5.65 -3.51 -6.65
C TYR A 118 4.72 -2.32 -6.83
N VAL A 119 3.41 -2.54 -6.70
CA VAL A 119 2.37 -1.52 -6.84
C VAL A 119 2.08 -0.84 -5.50
N LEU A 120 1.83 -1.64 -4.46
CA LEU A 120 1.39 -1.14 -3.16
C LEU A 120 2.46 -0.31 -2.44
N PRO A 121 3.75 -0.71 -2.39
CA PRO A 121 4.82 0.13 -1.85
C PRO A 121 4.89 1.50 -2.51
N THR A 122 4.76 1.58 -3.85
CA THR A 122 4.76 2.86 -4.57
C THR A 122 3.59 3.75 -4.14
N LEU A 123 2.39 3.18 -3.99
CA LEU A 123 1.21 3.92 -3.51
C LEU A 123 1.32 4.38 -2.06
N LEU A 124 2.10 3.66 -1.24
CA LEU A 124 2.38 4.00 0.16
C LEU A 124 3.56 4.98 0.31
N GLY A 125 4.13 5.47 -0.79
CA GLY A 125 5.28 6.39 -0.75
C GLY A 125 6.61 5.70 -0.41
N SER A 126 6.71 4.40 -0.66
CA SER A 126 7.95 3.65 -0.50
C SER A 126 8.83 3.77 -1.74
N GLU A 127 10.12 4.04 -1.53
CA GLU A 127 11.11 4.14 -2.61
C GLU A 127 11.67 2.79 -3.09
N ARG A 128 11.06 1.66 -2.67
CA ARG A 128 11.54 0.29 -3.02
C ARG A 128 11.60 0.02 -4.53
N SER A 129 10.73 0.65 -5.32
CA SER A 129 10.61 0.39 -6.76
C SER A 129 11.44 1.33 -7.64
N PHE A 130 12.14 2.31 -7.06
CA PHE A 130 12.76 3.40 -7.83
C PHE A 130 14.29 3.27 -7.89
N ALA A 131 14.83 3.36 -9.11
CA ALA A 131 16.27 3.44 -9.34
C ALA A 131 16.77 4.87 -8.99
N GLN A 132 17.77 4.97 -8.12
CA GLN A 132 18.28 6.26 -7.65
C GLN A 132 19.09 6.97 -8.75
N PHE A 133 18.44 7.89 -9.47
CA PHE A 133 19.06 8.85 -10.38
C PHE A 133 18.99 10.27 -9.77
N PRO A 134 19.94 10.66 -8.89
CA PRO A 134 19.85 11.91 -8.12
C PRO A 134 19.90 13.19 -8.96
N ILE A 135 20.66 13.23 -10.07
CA ILE A 135 20.70 14.39 -10.97
C ILE A 135 19.34 14.55 -11.65
N LEU A 136 18.78 13.47 -12.18
CA LEU A 136 17.46 13.48 -12.82
C LEU A 136 16.36 13.85 -11.84
N LEU A 137 16.37 13.26 -10.63
CA LEU A 137 15.41 13.55 -9.58
C LEU A 137 15.42 15.03 -9.21
N THR A 138 16.61 15.63 -9.07
CA THR A 138 16.76 17.07 -8.79
C THR A 138 16.15 17.90 -9.91
N LYS A 139 16.43 17.57 -11.17
CA LYS A 139 15.89 18.26 -12.35
C LYS A 139 14.37 18.14 -12.49
N MET A 140 13.81 16.96 -12.23
CA MET A 140 12.35 16.75 -12.24
C MET A 140 11.66 17.55 -11.13
N ASN A 141 12.24 17.57 -9.92
CA ASN A 141 11.71 18.39 -8.81
C ASN A 141 11.80 19.91 -9.10
N GLU A 142 12.85 20.37 -9.77
CA GLU A 142 12.97 21.77 -10.23
C GLU A 142 11.82 22.13 -11.19
N GLN A 143 11.49 21.27 -12.14
CA GLN A 143 10.41 21.48 -13.11
C GLN A 143 9.03 21.51 -12.46
N MET A 144 8.76 20.61 -11.52
CA MET A 144 7.49 20.55 -10.79
C MET A 144 7.28 21.77 -9.87
N GLY A 145 8.34 22.56 -9.65
CA GLY A 145 8.35 23.80 -8.89
C GLY A 145 8.37 23.56 -7.38
N LYS A 146 8.78 24.58 -6.62
CA LYS A 146 8.71 24.59 -5.14
C LYS A 146 7.26 24.66 -4.60
N LYS A 147 6.28 24.05 -5.28
CA LYS A 147 4.98 23.83 -4.68
C LYS A 147 5.17 22.72 -3.65
N ARG A 148 5.58 23.10 -2.44
CA ARG A 148 5.53 22.22 -1.27
C ARG A 148 4.16 21.56 -1.30
N ILE A 149 4.20 20.24 -1.41
CA ILE A 149 3.02 19.39 -1.44
C ILE A 149 2.15 19.81 -0.26
N SER A 150 0.96 20.33 -0.55
CA SER A 150 0.04 20.70 0.53
C SER A 150 -0.36 19.42 1.25
N ALA A 151 -0.57 19.47 2.57
CA ALA A 151 -1.05 18.31 3.31
C ALA A 151 -2.33 17.69 2.71
N ASN A 152 -3.11 18.49 1.97
CA ASN A 152 -4.30 18.06 1.25
C ASN A 152 -4.00 17.15 0.04
N GLN A 153 -2.87 17.32 -0.66
CA GLN A 153 -2.50 16.47 -1.79
C GLN A 153 -2.13 15.05 -1.33
N TYR A 154 -1.40 14.90 -0.22
CA TYR A 154 -1.13 13.59 0.38
C TYR A 154 -2.42 12.87 0.81
N ARG A 155 -3.44 13.62 1.28
CA ARG A 155 -4.75 13.04 1.59
C ARG A 155 -5.46 12.51 0.35
N LEU A 156 -5.38 13.19 -0.80
CA LEU A 156 -6.03 12.74 -2.04
C LEU A 156 -5.49 11.39 -2.53
N VAL A 157 -4.19 11.15 -2.36
CA VAL A 157 -3.53 9.90 -2.74
C VAL A 157 -3.38 8.91 -1.59
N SER A 158 -4.15 9.08 -0.51
CA SER A 158 -4.27 8.05 0.51
C SER A 158 -4.75 6.75 -0.14
N LEU A 159 -4.28 5.60 0.36
CA LEU A 159 -4.63 4.30 -0.23
C LEU A 159 -6.15 4.12 -0.34
N GLN A 160 -6.91 4.58 0.66
CA GLN A 160 -8.38 4.56 0.65
C GLN A 160 -8.96 5.37 -0.52
N ASN A 161 -8.46 6.58 -0.76
CA ASN A 161 -8.95 7.45 -1.82
C ASN A 161 -8.52 6.96 -3.21
N VAL A 162 -7.31 6.41 -3.33
CA VAL A 162 -6.87 5.73 -4.56
C VAL A 162 -7.77 4.54 -4.88
N PHE A 163 -8.10 3.70 -3.90
CA PHE A 163 -9.06 2.61 -4.10
C PHE A 163 -10.43 3.14 -4.53
N ARG A 164 -10.99 4.11 -3.81
CA ARG A 164 -12.30 4.70 -4.16
C ARG A 164 -12.30 5.19 -5.61
N PHE A 165 -11.24 5.89 -6.01
CA PHE A 165 -11.05 6.38 -7.35
C PHE A 165 -10.96 5.25 -8.40
N LEU A 166 -10.15 4.21 -8.15
CA LEU A 166 -10.05 3.07 -9.05
C LEU A 166 -11.38 2.32 -9.19
N PHE A 167 -12.12 2.15 -8.10
CA PHE A 167 -13.46 1.55 -8.14
C PHE A 167 -14.44 2.38 -8.96
N GLU A 168 -14.44 3.71 -8.78
CA GLU A 168 -15.25 4.60 -9.60
C GLU A 168 -14.91 4.43 -11.09
N MET A 169 -13.63 4.43 -11.46
CA MET A 169 -13.22 4.25 -12.86
C MET A 169 -13.51 2.86 -13.41
N ALA A 170 -13.41 1.81 -12.59
CA ALA A 170 -13.62 0.43 -13.00
C ALA A 170 -15.12 0.04 -13.14
N PHE A 171 -16.00 0.66 -12.35
CA PHE A 171 -17.39 0.20 -12.20
C PHE A 171 -18.48 1.24 -12.52
N THR A 172 -18.13 2.48 -12.87
CA THR A 172 -19.15 3.46 -13.29
C THR A 172 -19.87 3.01 -14.57
N SER A 173 -21.20 3.03 -14.55
CA SER A 173 -22.07 2.64 -15.67
C SER A 173 -21.83 3.50 -16.91
N ALA A 174 -21.60 2.85 -18.05
CA ALA A 174 -21.36 3.54 -19.30
C ALA A 174 -22.65 4.15 -19.86
N THR A 175 -22.67 5.46 -20.11
CA THR A 175 -23.65 6.09 -20.98
C THR A 175 -23.29 5.83 -22.45
N SER A 176 -24.32 5.78 -23.30
CA SER A 176 -24.40 5.26 -24.69
C SER A 176 -23.34 5.69 -25.73
N VAL A 177 -22.37 6.54 -25.39
CA VAL A 177 -21.27 6.95 -26.30
C VAL A 177 -19.95 6.50 -25.68
N GLN A 178 -19.46 5.36 -26.16
CA GLN A 178 -18.22 4.74 -25.66
C GLN A 178 -17.00 5.48 -26.23
N ASN A 179 -16.37 6.33 -25.43
CA ASN A 179 -15.03 6.83 -25.76
C ASN A 179 -14.01 5.71 -25.48
N GLU A 180 -13.15 5.40 -26.47
CA GLU A 180 -12.10 4.37 -26.38
C GLU A 180 -11.21 4.53 -25.12
N SER A 181 -10.86 5.77 -24.80
CA SER A 181 -10.10 6.15 -23.60
C SER A 181 -10.77 5.70 -22.30
N ARG A 182 -12.11 5.81 -22.19
CA ARG A 182 -12.84 5.39 -20.98
C ARG A 182 -12.82 3.90 -20.79
N LEU A 183 -12.97 3.13 -21.87
CA LEU A 183 -12.89 1.67 -21.84
C LEU A 183 -11.49 1.21 -21.40
N ARG A 184 -10.45 1.87 -21.91
CA ARG A 184 -9.06 1.59 -21.53
C ARG A 184 -8.79 1.94 -20.07
N LEU A 185 -9.23 3.12 -19.62
CA LEU A 185 -9.09 3.54 -18.23
C LEU A 185 -9.78 2.55 -17.28
N ARG A 186 -10.99 2.09 -17.63
CA ARG A 186 -11.71 1.04 -16.89
C ARG A 186 -10.91 -0.25 -16.77
N THR A 187 -10.31 -0.70 -17.88
CA THR A 187 -9.52 -1.94 -17.94
C THR A 187 -8.26 -1.84 -17.07
N VAL A 188 -7.55 -0.72 -17.15
CA VAL A 188 -6.35 -0.47 -16.33
C VAL A 188 -6.71 -0.37 -14.85
N ALA A 189 -7.80 0.31 -14.51
CA ALA A 189 -8.28 0.43 -13.13
C ALA A 189 -8.64 -0.95 -12.53
N HIS A 190 -9.35 -1.80 -13.29
CA HIS A 190 -9.67 -3.16 -12.87
C HIS A 190 -8.41 -3.99 -12.63
N SER A 191 -7.44 -3.89 -13.55
CA SER A 191 -6.16 -4.61 -13.44
C SER A 191 -5.34 -4.17 -12.21
N LEU A 192 -5.36 -2.87 -11.89
CA LEU A 192 -4.72 -2.34 -10.69
C LEU A 192 -5.39 -2.80 -9.40
N ILE A 193 -6.72 -2.84 -9.34
CA ILE A 193 -7.44 -3.38 -8.17
C ILE A 193 -7.00 -4.82 -7.92
N ILE A 194 -6.92 -5.65 -8.97
CA ILE A 194 -6.46 -7.03 -8.88
C ILE A 194 -4.98 -7.09 -8.42
N ALA A 195 -4.12 -6.24 -8.98
CA ALA A 195 -2.70 -6.22 -8.62
C ALA A 195 -2.48 -5.83 -7.15
N ILE A 196 -3.19 -4.81 -6.66
CA ILE A 196 -3.12 -4.39 -5.26
C ILE A 196 -3.69 -5.49 -4.35
N ALA A 197 -4.85 -6.06 -4.69
CA ALA A 197 -5.44 -7.17 -3.94
C ALA A 197 -4.48 -8.36 -3.85
N ARG A 198 -3.80 -8.69 -4.96
CA ARG A 198 -2.78 -9.75 -4.99
C ARG A 198 -1.63 -9.43 -4.05
N GLU A 199 -1.05 -8.24 -4.10
CA GLU A 199 0.06 -7.86 -3.20
C GLU A 199 -0.35 -7.79 -1.72
N LEU A 200 -1.62 -7.49 -1.42
CA LEU A 200 -2.15 -7.54 -0.06
C LEU A 200 -2.29 -8.97 0.47
N VAL A 201 -2.51 -9.96 -0.42
CA VAL A 201 -2.70 -11.37 -0.07
C VAL A 201 -1.38 -12.15 -0.13
N THR A 202 -0.51 -11.84 -1.09
CA THR A 202 0.76 -12.53 -1.34
C THR A 202 1.93 -11.59 -1.15
N SER A 203 2.81 -11.86 -0.18
CA SER A 203 4.11 -11.17 -0.12
C SER A 203 5.01 -11.68 -1.25
N LYS A 204 5.46 -10.77 -2.13
CA LYS A 204 6.43 -11.08 -3.20
C LYS A 204 7.83 -11.38 -2.64
N ASP A 205 8.15 -10.82 -1.47
CA ASP A 205 9.42 -11.00 -0.75
C ASP A 205 9.41 -12.29 0.10
N THR A 206 9.44 -13.45 -0.55
CA THR A 206 9.52 -14.77 0.13
C THR A 206 10.84 -15.03 0.88
N ILE A 207 11.79 -14.08 0.86
CA ILE A 207 13.16 -14.29 1.37
C ILE A 207 13.42 -13.55 2.70
N GLY A 208 12.53 -12.66 3.17
CA GLY A 208 12.87 -11.84 4.35
C GLY A 208 11.74 -11.37 5.26
N ASP A 209 10.49 -11.34 4.77
CA ASP A 209 9.33 -11.09 5.64
C ASP A 209 8.52 -12.38 5.70
N GLY A 210 8.17 -12.80 6.91
CA GLY A 210 7.40 -14.03 7.15
C GLY A 210 6.08 -14.08 6.36
N PRO A 211 5.36 -15.21 6.41
CA PRO A 211 4.06 -15.34 5.76
C PRO A 211 3.16 -14.15 6.12
N PRO A 212 2.29 -13.69 5.19
CA PRO A 212 1.42 -12.55 5.42
C PRO A 212 0.76 -12.69 6.79
N ILE A 213 0.87 -11.64 7.62
CA ILE A 213 0.23 -11.62 8.93
C ILE A 213 -1.27 -11.63 8.68
N LEU A 214 -1.85 -12.84 8.70
CA LEU A 214 -3.29 -13.02 8.72
C LEU A 214 -3.74 -12.48 10.07
N GLN A 215 -4.27 -11.25 10.07
CA GLN A 215 -4.97 -10.76 11.25
C GLN A 215 -6.10 -11.74 11.51
N THR A 216 -6.01 -12.46 12.63
CA THR A 216 -7.06 -13.39 13.04
C THR A 216 -8.39 -12.62 13.12
N PRO A 217 -9.51 -13.18 12.64
CA PRO A 217 -10.81 -12.55 12.79
C PRO A 217 -11.04 -12.17 14.25
N ASN A 218 -11.72 -11.04 14.47
CA ASN A 218 -12.03 -10.58 15.82
C ASN A 218 -12.91 -11.64 16.52
N ARG A 219 -12.54 -12.02 17.76
CA ARG A 219 -13.36 -12.94 18.58
C ARG A 219 -14.71 -12.33 18.97
N PHE A 220 -14.84 -11.01 18.89
CA PHE A 220 -16.04 -10.27 19.19
C PHE A 220 -16.82 -9.96 17.90
N ARG A 221 -18.15 -10.04 17.98
CA ARG A 221 -19.03 -9.76 16.85
C ARG A 221 -19.16 -8.27 16.57
N ARG A 222 -19.03 -7.44 17.60
CA ARG A 222 -19.21 -5.97 17.53
C ARG A 222 -18.27 -5.30 18.53
N THR A 223 -17.97 -4.03 18.29
CA THR A 223 -17.37 -3.14 19.30
C THR A 223 -18.49 -2.34 19.98
N ALA A 224 -18.33 -2.06 21.27
CA ALA A 224 -19.19 -1.14 21.99
C ALA A 224 -19.19 0.25 21.33
N ALA A 225 -20.33 0.92 21.30
CA ALA A 225 -20.48 2.22 20.63
C ALA A 225 -19.65 3.35 21.26
N HIS A 226 -19.27 3.20 22.54
CA HIS A 226 -18.52 4.18 23.30
C HIS A 226 -17.42 3.49 24.13
N ALA A 227 -16.33 4.20 24.38
CA ALA A 227 -15.27 3.74 25.26
C ALA A 227 -15.77 3.67 26.72
N SER A 228 -16.03 2.45 27.19
CA SER A 228 -16.60 2.18 28.51
C SER A 228 -15.74 1.23 29.36
N TRP A 229 -14.72 0.60 28.77
CA TRP A 229 -13.86 -0.35 29.46
C TRP A 229 -12.82 0.38 30.29
N ASP A 230 -12.95 0.29 31.60
CA ASP A 230 -12.08 0.99 32.53
C ASP A 230 -10.77 0.23 32.72
N VAL A 231 -9.67 0.88 32.33
CA VAL A 231 -8.30 0.38 32.51
C VAL A 231 -7.53 1.22 33.53
N SER A 232 -8.23 2.05 34.31
CA SER A 232 -7.66 2.73 35.46
C SER A 232 -7.43 1.75 36.62
N ASN A 233 -6.46 2.05 37.50
CA ASN A 233 -6.08 1.26 38.68
C ASN A 233 -5.21 0.00 38.47
N GLY A 234 -4.57 -0.14 37.29
CA GLY A 234 -3.58 -1.21 37.08
C GLY A 234 -4.15 -2.61 37.01
N ALA A 235 -5.47 -2.73 36.78
CA ALA A 235 -6.11 -4.00 36.48
C ALA A 235 -5.50 -4.63 35.21
N CYS A 236 -5.37 -5.96 35.23
CA CYS A 236 -4.89 -6.73 34.09
C CYS A 236 -6.06 -7.51 33.49
N ASP A 237 -6.28 -7.32 32.19
CA ASP A 237 -7.14 -8.19 31.40
C ASP A 237 -6.36 -9.42 30.95
N ALA A 238 -6.99 -10.59 30.96
CA ALA A 238 -6.37 -11.81 30.46
C ALA A 238 -7.36 -12.66 29.67
N ILE A 239 -6.85 -13.35 28.67
CA ILE A 239 -7.60 -14.36 27.93
C ILE A 239 -6.73 -15.57 27.62
N ALA A 240 -7.27 -16.75 27.93
CA ALA A 240 -6.67 -18.03 27.54
C ALA A 240 -7.12 -18.44 26.12
N LEU A 241 -6.23 -19.08 25.39
CA LEU A 241 -6.46 -19.58 24.05
C LEU A 241 -5.64 -20.86 23.78
N SER A 242 -6.14 -21.69 22.88
CA SER A 242 -5.43 -22.85 22.35
C SER A 242 -5.70 -22.97 20.85
N VAL A 243 -4.84 -23.72 20.16
CA VAL A 243 -4.96 -23.98 18.72
C VAL A 243 -5.23 -25.46 18.49
N ASP A 244 -5.93 -25.77 17.41
CA ASP A 244 -6.26 -27.14 16.98
C ASP A 244 -5.28 -27.69 15.92
N VAL A 245 -4.53 -26.81 15.24
CA VAL A 245 -3.59 -27.18 14.17
C VAL A 245 -2.18 -26.63 14.42
N THR A 246 -1.18 -27.35 13.90
CA THR A 246 0.22 -26.92 13.90
C THR A 246 0.47 -25.79 12.90
N GLY A 247 1.58 -25.07 13.07
CA GLY A 247 2.04 -24.06 12.10
C GLY A 247 1.50 -22.65 12.36
N ILE A 248 0.72 -22.45 13.42
CA ILE A 248 0.25 -21.12 13.84
C ILE A 248 1.35 -20.41 14.64
N THR A 249 1.67 -19.19 14.23
CA THR A 249 2.67 -18.34 14.90
C THR A 249 2.02 -17.03 15.33
N LEU A 250 2.15 -16.67 16.60
CA LEU A 250 1.67 -15.42 17.17
C LEU A 250 2.72 -14.32 16.97
N HIS A 251 2.36 -13.28 16.23
CA HIS A 251 3.20 -12.12 15.98
C HIS A 251 2.82 -10.89 16.82
N GLY A 252 1.61 -10.85 17.34
CA GLY A 252 1.05 -9.67 18.00
C GLY A 252 -0.38 -9.87 18.45
N VAL A 253 -0.91 -8.85 19.14
CA VAL A 253 -2.24 -8.85 19.74
C VAL A 253 -2.97 -7.57 19.32
N GLY A 254 -4.20 -7.72 18.82
CA GLY A 254 -5.10 -6.60 18.60
C GLY A 254 -5.76 -6.17 19.92
N VAL A 255 -5.58 -4.91 20.30
CA VAL A 255 -6.10 -4.35 21.56
C VAL A 255 -6.99 -3.16 21.27
N TYR A 256 -8.10 -3.05 22.00
CA TYR A 256 -8.95 -1.87 21.91
C TYR A 256 -8.27 -0.67 22.57
N CYS A 257 -8.40 0.50 21.95
CA CYS A 257 -7.71 1.71 22.38
C CYS A 257 -8.67 2.74 22.98
N ALA A 258 -8.12 3.74 23.67
CA ALA A 258 -8.89 4.87 24.19
C ALA A 258 -9.44 5.79 23.09
N HIS A 259 -10.44 6.58 23.48
CA HIS A 259 -10.98 7.65 22.66
C HIS A 259 -10.12 8.92 22.84
N HIS A 260 -9.58 9.43 21.73
CA HIS A 260 -8.79 10.69 21.57
C HIS A 260 -7.48 10.84 22.37
N ASP A 261 -6.39 11.22 21.68
CA ASP A 261 -5.15 11.91 22.10
C ASP A 261 -4.55 11.62 23.49
N GLN A 262 -4.84 10.47 24.08
CA GLN A 262 -4.24 10.01 25.32
C GLN A 262 -3.17 8.97 24.99
N GLU A 263 -1.95 9.23 25.46
CA GLU A 263 -0.91 8.23 25.51
C GLU A 263 -1.20 7.25 26.65
N GLN A 264 -1.36 5.97 26.31
CA GLN A 264 -1.58 4.91 27.30
C GLN A 264 -0.35 4.02 27.36
N SER A 265 0.20 3.81 28.56
CA SER A 265 1.26 2.81 28.72
C SER A 265 0.66 1.42 28.80
N PHE A 266 1.37 0.41 28.30
CA PHE A 266 0.91 -0.97 28.37
C PHE A 266 2.03 -1.95 28.74
N VAL A 267 1.61 -3.06 29.34
CA VAL A 267 2.40 -4.27 29.55
C VAL A 267 1.61 -5.44 28.97
N CYS A 268 2.16 -6.09 27.95
CA CYS A 268 1.57 -7.27 27.32
C CYS A 268 2.47 -8.48 27.54
N GLU A 269 1.91 -9.56 28.07
CA GLU A 269 2.60 -10.81 28.35
C GLU A 269 1.90 -11.97 27.66
N VAL A 270 2.69 -12.84 27.04
CA VAL A 270 2.24 -14.13 26.52
C VAL A 270 2.68 -15.19 27.50
N LEU A 271 1.74 -16.01 27.98
CA LEU A 271 1.97 -17.04 28.97
C LEU A 271 1.63 -18.42 28.41
N LEU A 272 2.29 -19.45 28.91
CA LEU A 272 2.00 -20.86 28.65
C LEU A 272 1.61 -21.53 29.95
N ASN A 273 0.48 -22.24 29.95
CA ASN A 273 0.12 -23.12 31.06
C ASN A 273 0.95 -24.40 30.96
N GLY A 274 1.88 -24.58 31.90
CA GLY A 274 2.61 -25.84 32.10
C GLY A 274 1.96 -26.78 33.11
N GLY A 275 0.88 -26.35 33.75
CA GLY A 275 0.12 -27.12 34.71
C GLY A 275 -1.06 -27.88 34.10
N ASP A 276 -1.80 -28.59 34.94
CA ASP A 276 -3.03 -29.27 34.54
C ASP A 276 -4.27 -28.41 34.82
N ALA A 277 -5.46 -28.96 34.57
CA ALA A 277 -6.72 -28.24 34.77
C ALA A 277 -7.04 -27.94 36.25
N ALA A 278 -6.41 -28.62 37.20
CA ALA A 278 -6.62 -28.43 38.63
C ALA A 278 -5.53 -27.53 39.27
N HIS A 279 -4.33 -27.51 38.68
CA HIS A 279 -3.17 -26.80 39.17
C HIS A 279 -2.53 -26.01 38.02
N GLU A 280 -3.16 -24.89 37.66
CA GLU A 280 -2.63 -24.03 36.61
C GLU A 280 -1.25 -23.47 37.00
N GLN A 281 -0.32 -23.49 36.05
CA GLN A 281 1.02 -22.91 36.20
C GLN A 281 1.37 -22.09 34.97
N TRP A 282 1.24 -20.77 35.07
CA TRP A 282 1.45 -19.85 33.96
C TRP A 282 2.89 -19.32 33.91
N ASN A 283 3.63 -19.73 32.87
CA ASN A 283 4.99 -19.28 32.63
C ASN A 283 5.02 -18.20 31.54
N VAL A 284 5.67 -17.06 31.81
CA VAL A 284 5.81 -15.97 30.83
C VAL A 284 6.79 -16.39 29.73
N LEU A 285 6.31 -16.42 28.49
CA LEU A 285 7.11 -16.71 27.29
C LEU A 285 7.70 -15.45 26.65
N GLU A 286 6.97 -14.34 26.75
CA GLU A 286 7.31 -13.05 26.15
C GLU A 286 6.65 -11.92 26.96
N LYS A 287 7.34 -10.80 27.10
CA LYS A 287 6.84 -9.58 27.73
C LYS A 287 7.22 -8.35 26.91
N VAL A 288 6.23 -7.54 26.57
CA VAL A 288 6.41 -6.28 25.85
C VAL A 288 5.87 -5.13 26.70
N VAL A 289 6.65 -4.07 26.80
CA VAL A 289 6.28 -2.83 27.48
C VAL A 289 6.38 -1.70 26.48
N GLY A 290 5.40 -0.80 26.45
CA GLY A 290 5.43 0.32 25.53
C GLY A 290 4.32 1.34 25.79
N THR A 291 4.16 2.24 24.82
CA THR A 291 3.15 3.30 24.85
C THR A 291 2.32 3.25 23.57
N LEU A 292 1.01 3.33 23.73
CA LEU A 292 0.04 3.53 22.65
C LEU A 292 -0.15 5.02 22.46
N ALA A 293 0.37 5.57 21.35
CA ALA A 293 0.10 6.94 20.95
C ALA A 293 -1.01 6.95 19.89
N ASN A 294 -2.22 7.32 20.30
CA ASN A 294 -3.37 7.41 19.39
C ASN A 294 -3.35 8.76 18.64
N LYS A 295 -2.51 8.89 17.60
CA LYS A 295 -2.64 10.00 16.64
C LYS A 295 -3.80 9.69 15.69
N PHE A 296 -5.02 9.98 16.11
CA PHE A 296 -6.22 9.64 15.33
C PHE A 296 -6.29 10.42 14.01
N GLU A 297 -6.36 9.71 12.89
CA GLU A 297 -7.14 10.17 11.73
C GLU A 297 -8.62 9.76 11.95
N PRO A 298 -9.62 10.56 11.50
CA PRO A 298 -11.05 10.29 11.74
C PRO A 298 -11.56 8.94 11.20
N CYS A 299 -10.73 8.22 10.43
CA CYS A 299 -11.02 6.93 9.80
C CYS A 299 -10.33 5.75 10.52
N GLN A 300 -9.53 6.00 11.57
CA GLN A 300 -8.70 4.98 12.21
C GLN A 300 -9.43 4.20 13.30
N ARG A 301 -9.05 2.92 13.35
CA ARG A 301 -9.72 1.78 13.99
C ARG A 301 -9.70 1.89 15.52
N GLU A 302 -10.76 1.40 16.14
CA GLU A 302 -10.90 1.18 17.59
C GLU A 302 -9.86 0.19 18.17
N VAL A 303 -9.08 -0.48 17.30
CA VAL A 303 -8.12 -1.54 17.63
C VAL A 303 -6.72 -1.19 17.11
N CYS A 304 -5.73 -1.19 17.99
CA CYS A 304 -4.31 -1.12 17.66
C CYS A 304 -3.67 -2.52 17.71
N LEU A 305 -2.61 -2.73 16.92
CA LEU A 305 -1.83 -3.98 16.92
C LEU A 305 -0.57 -3.80 17.75
N LEU A 306 -0.48 -4.51 18.88
CA LEU A 306 0.74 -4.65 19.65
C LEU A 306 1.60 -5.76 19.04
N ARG A 307 2.82 -5.43 18.59
CA ARG A 307 3.75 -6.43 18.04
C ARG A 307 4.62 -7.01 19.15
N LEU A 308 4.79 -8.33 19.12
CA LEU A 308 5.74 -9.01 19.98
C LEU A 308 7.17 -8.77 19.48
N THR A 309 8.15 -8.71 20.39
CA THR A 309 9.56 -8.63 19.98
C THR A 309 10.07 -9.99 19.50
N LYS A 310 9.51 -11.05 20.07
CA LYS A 310 9.74 -12.45 19.71
C LYS A 310 8.43 -13.11 19.29
N VAL A 311 8.44 -13.74 18.12
CA VAL A 311 7.31 -14.54 17.64
C VAL A 311 7.15 -15.83 18.45
N ILE A 312 5.91 -16.24 18.73
CA ILE A 312 5.61 -17.43 19.54
C ILE A 312 4.92 -18.48 18.68
N LYS A 313 5.56 -19.64 18.50
CA LYS A 313 4.96 -20.78 17.78
C LYS A 313 3.97 -21.49 18.71
N LEU A 314 2.70 -21.48 18.35
CA LEU A 314 1.63 -22.12 19.12
C LEU A 314 1.56 -23.61 18.76
N GLN A 315 1.46 -24.46 19.78
CA GLN A 315 1.36 -25.91 19.63
C GLN A 315 -0.07 -26.37 19.95
N PRO A 316 -0.64 -27.30 19.17
CA PRO A 316 -1.89 -27.97 19.52
C PRO A 316 -1.78 -28.68 20.87
N GLY A 317 -2.88 -28.68 21.63
CA GLY A 317 -2.94 -29.30 22.95
C GLY A 317 -2.29 -28.49 24.08
N CYS A 318 -1.66 -27.35 23.78
CA CYS A 318 -1.18 -26.40 24.78
C CYS A 318 -2.18 -25.25 24.98
N THR A 319 -2.30 -24.80 26.23
CA THR A 319 -3.09 -23.61 26.58
C THR A 319 -2.16 -22.44 26.83
N TYR A 320 -2.37 -21.37 26.07
CA TYR A 320 -1.66 -20.10 26.21
C TYR A 320 -2.59 -19.06 26.82
N ALA A 321 -2.03 -17.99 27.37
CA ALA A 321 -2.79 -16.82 27.77
C ALA A 321 -2.11 -15.54 27.29
N ILE A 322 -2.91 -14.54 26.98
CA ILE A 322 -2.46 -13.18 26.75
C ILE A 322 -2.94 -12.37 27.93
N ARG A 323 -2.00 -11.80 28.68
CA ARG A 323 -2.27 -10.86 29.77
C ARG A 323 -1.88 -9.46 29.33
N LEU A 324 -2.79 -8.51 29.51
CA LEU A 324 -2.62 -7.13 29.10
C LEU A 324 -2.99 -6.21 30.26
N GLN A 325 -2.05 -5.36 30.62
CA GLN A 325 -2.28 -4.22 31.48
C GLN A 325 -2.17 -2.98 30.62
N ILE A 326 -3.22 -2.15 30.58
CA ILE A 326 -3.16 -0.81 30.01
C ILE A 326 -3.33 0.16 31.17
N ASN A 327 -2.54 1.23 31.20
CA ASN A 327 -2.73 2.31 32.16
C ASN A 327 -3.11 3.58 31.39
N GLY A 328 -4.34 4.03 31.60
CA GLY A 328 -4.81 5.34 31.14
C GLY A 328 -6.28 5.32 30.70
N GLY A 329 -7.17 5.86 31.54
CA GLY A 329 -8.55 6.17 31.14
C GLY A 329 -9.41 4.98 30.73
N LYS A 330 -10.30 5.21 29.75
CA LYS A 330 -11.25 4.21 29.25
C LYS A 330 -10.96 3.85 27.81
N THR A 331 -11.16 2.58 27.46
CA THR A 331 -10.99 2.03 26.12
C THR A 331 -12.30 1.53 25.53
N PHE A 332 -12.34 1.34 24.22
CA PHE A 332 -13.38 0.53 23.59
C PHE A 332 -13.30 -0.92 24.07
N CYS A 333 -14.37 -1.69 23.89
CA CYS A 333 -14.37 -3.12 24.17
C CYS A 333 -15.26 -3.87 23.19
N GLY A 334 -15.03 -5.18 23.09
CA GLY A 334 -15.80 -6.03 22.20
C GLY A 334 -17.01 -6.66 22.89
N GLU A 335 -18.09 -6.84 22.12
CA GLU A 335 -19.34 -7.47 22.54
C GLU A 335 -19.67 -8.71 21.68
N GLY A 336 -20.47 -9.62 22.24
CA GLY A 336 -20.88 -10.85 21.55
C GLY A 336 -19.71 -11.78 21.27
N ASN A 337 -19.03 -12.23 22.32
CA ASN A 337 -17.87 -13.10 22.22
C ASN A 337 -18.18 -14.45 21.53
N SER A 338 -17.22 -14.92 20.74
CA SER A 338 -17.20 -16.27 20.19
C SER A 338 -16.14 -17.08 20.95
N SER A 339 -16.51 -18.27 21.44
CA SER A 339 -15.59 -19.18 22.13
C SER A 339 -14.63 -19.90 21.18
N LYS A 340 -14.93 -19.89 19.89
CA LYS A 340 -14.10 -20.46 18.82
C LYS A 340 -14.02 -19.47 17.66
N VAL A 341 -12.83 -19.28 17.11
CA VAL A 341 -12.57 -18.47 15.92
C VAL A 341 -11.96 -19.37 14.87
N LYS A 342 -12.64 -19.53 13.73
CA LYS A 342 -12.12 -20.33 12.61
C LYS A 342 -11.22 -19.46 11.75
N LEU A 343 -9.97 -19.88 11.60
CA LEU A 343 -9.05 -19.28 10.64
C LEU A 343 -9.28 -19.92 9.27
N LEU A 344 -9.50 -19.08 8.25
CA LEU A 344 -9.56 -19.53 6.87
C LEU A 344 -8.14 -19.47 6.31
N PHE A 345 -7.47 -20.61 6.21
CA PHE A 345 -6.21 -20.72 5.48
C PHE A 345 -6.55 -21.03 4.02
N GLU A 346 -6.19 -20.13 3.09
CA GLU A 346 -6.04 -20.54 1.70
C GLU A 346 -4.77 -21.40 1.63
N THR A 347 -4.95 -22.72 1.60
CA THR A 347 -3.89 -23.63 1.17
C THR A 347 -3.59 -23.28 -0.28
N GLN A 348 -2.47 -22.59 -0.52
CA GLN A 348 -1.86 -22.56 -1.85
C GLN A 348 -1.51 -24.02 -2.19
N LYS A 349 -2.26 -24.59 -3.12
CA LYS A 349 -1.96 -25.87 -3.77
C LYS A 349 -1.08 -25.63 -4.98
#